data_AF-A0A0L7K2P1-F1
#
_entry.id   AF-A0A0L7K2P1-F1
#
_cell.length_a   1.000
_cell.length_b   1.000
_cell.length_c   1.000
_cell.angle_alpha   90.00
_cell.angle_beta   90.00
_cell.angle_gamma   90.00
#
_symmetry.space_group_name_H-M   'P 1'
#
loop_
_entity.id
_entity.type
_entity.pdbx_description
1 polymer ?
#
loop_
_entity_poly.entity_id
_entity_poly.type
_entity_poly.pdbx_seq_one_letter_code
_entity_poly.pdbx_strand_id
1 'polypeptide(L)'
;MPSVKLALDHVNEHDSVLRNYRLHMWWNDTECNAAVGVKSFFDMMHSGPHKLMLFGAACTHVTDPIAKASKHWHLTQAFPNFFRIVPSENAFNVPRIRLLQHFNWTRVGTLYQNEPRYALSFATEVRTALSKLKEKDVRIILGNFNETWALRIFCEAY
;
A
#
# COMPACT_ATOMS: atom_id res chain seq x y z
N MET A 1 -2.60 3.94 18.59
CA MET A 1 -3.35 4.52 17.45
C MET A 1 -4.34 5.60 17.93
N PRO A 2 -3.90 6.86 18.12
CA PRO A 2 -4.76 7.92 18.67
C PRO A 2 -5.98 8.26 17.79
N SER A 3 -5.79 8.43 16.49
CA SER A 3 -6.86 8.83 15.57
C SER A 3 -7.99 7.80 15.47
N VAL A 4 -7.66 6.52 15.51
CA VAL A 4 -8.67 5.44 15.47
C VAL A 4 -9.46 5.39 16.78
N LYS A 5 -8.81 5.65 17.91
CA LYS A 5 -9.46 5.68 19.22
C LYS A 5 -10.48 6.82 19.30
N LEU A 6 -10.07 8.02 18.87
CA LEU A 6 -10.96 9.18 18.76
C LEU A 6 -12.17 8.91 17.86
N ALA A 7 -11.95 8.26 16.70
CA ALA A 7 -13.03 7.91 15.79
C ALA A 7 -14.01 6.88 16.39
N LEU A 8 -13.50 5.88 17.12
CA LEU A 8 -14.33 4.89 17.81
C LEU A 8 -15.18 5.54 18.91
N ASP A 9 -14.60 6.46 19.67
CA ASP A 9 -15.31 7.19 20.73
C ASP A 9 -16.44 8.01 20.10
N HIS A 10 -16.16 8.80 19.07
CA HIS A 10 -17.19 9.58 18.36
C HIS A 10 -18.32 8.72 17.77
N VAL A 11 -18.02 7.56 17.18
CA VAL A 11 -19.05 6.68 16.60
C VAL A 11 -19.91 6.03 17.68
N ASN A 12 -19.29 5.62 18.80
CA ASN A 12 -19.99 4.96 19.90
C ASN A 12 -20.82 5.93 20.75
N GLU A 13 -20.43 7.20 20.83
CA GLU A 13 -21.15 8.25 21.56
C GLU A 13 -22.27 8.90 20.75
N HIS A 14 -22.35 8.61 19.44
CA HIS A 14 -23.36 9.20 18.57
C HIS A 14 -24.68 8.44 18.60
N ASP A 15 -25.75 9.12 19.02
CA ASP A 15 -27.09 8.54 19.28
C ASP A 15 -27.78 7.83 18.08
N SER A 16 -27.34 8.08 16.85
CA SER A 16 -28.02 7.61 15.63
C SER A 16 -27.19 6.67 14.76
N VAL A 17 -25.87 6.59 14.95
CA VAL A 17 -24.99 5.84 14.03
C VAL A 17 -25.07 4.34 14.32
N LEU A 18 -24.94 3.94 15.59
CA LEU A 18 -25.00 2.53 16.02
C LEU A 18 -25.90 2.36 17.24
N ARG A 19 -27.22 2.40 17.02
CA ARG A 19 -28.20 2.17 18.08
C ARG A 19 -28.06 0.76 18.65
N ASN A 20 -27.93 0.64 19.96
CA ASN A 20 -27.83 -0.63 20.69
C ASN A 20 -26.57 -1.47 20.39
N TYR A 21 -25.58 -0.91 19.69
CA TYR A 21 -24.31 -1.58 19.41
C TYR A 21 -23.14 -0.69 19.80
N ARG A 22 -22.02 -1.32 20.13
CA ARG A 22 -20.75 -0.63 20.40
C ARG A 22 -19.63 -1.29 19.61
N LEU A 23 -18.84 -0.49 18.90
CA LEU A 23 -17.65 -0.96 18.21
C LEU A 23 -16.51 -1.13 19.19
N HIS A 24 -15.89 -2.31 19.12
CA HIS A 24 -14.68 -2.65 19.85
C HIS A 24 -13.60 -3.06 18.85
N MET A 25 -12.43 -2.43 18.93
CA MET A 25 -11.28 -2.76 18.10
C MET A 25 -10.27 -3.58 18.87
N TRP A 26 -9.90 -4.72 18.29
CA TRP A 26 -8.79 -5.56 18.75
C TRP A 26 -7.60 -5.34 17.81
N TRP A 27 -6.41 -5.11 18.36
CA TRP A 27 -5.23 -4.79 17.56
C TRP A 27 -3.99 -5.47 18.15
N ASN A 28 -3.11 -5.93 17.25
CA ASN A 28 -1.78 -6.46 17.56
C ASN A 28 -0.77 -5.74 16.66
N ASP A 29 0.43 -5.48 17.18
CA ASP A 29 1.52 -5.00 16.35
C ASP A 29 2.04 -6.14 15.45
N THR A 30 2.10 -5.91 14.15
CA THR A 30 2.63 -6.89 13.18
C THR A 30 4.11 -6.70 12.91
N GLU A 31 4.74 -5.65 13.46
CA GLU A 31 6.15 -5.28 13.25
C GLU A 31 6.52 -5.14 11.76
N CYS A 32 5.53 -4.86 10.91
CA CYS A 32 5.68 -4.94 9.45
C CYS A 32 6.40 -6.24 9.01
N ASN A 33 6.13 -7.37 9.67
CA ASN A 33 6.72 -8.67 9.39
C ASN A 33 5.60 -9.67 9.06
N ALA A 34 5.75 -10.38 7.93
CA ALA A 34 4.71 -11.28 7.45
C ALA A 34 4.45 -12.45 8.41
N ALA A 35 5.49 -13.02 9.02
CA ALA A 35 5.35 -14.16 9.93
C ALA A 35 4.66 -13.74 11.24
N VAL A 36 5.07 -12.61 11.82
CA VAL A 36 4.46 -12.04 13.04
C VAL A 36 3.00 -11.66 12.79
N GLY A 37 2.72 -11.02 11.65
CA GLY A 37 1.37 -10.61 11.26
C GLY A 37 0.43 -11.79 11.03
N VAL A 38 0.87 -12.81 10.30
CA VAL A 38 0.06 -14.01 10.06
C VAL A 38 -0.20 -14.74 11.37
N LYS A 39 0.82 -14.97 12.21
CA LYS A 39 0.62 -15.58 13.53
C LYS A 39 -0.43 -14.82 14.35
N SER A 40 -0.27 -13.51 14.47
CA SER A 40 -1.19 -12.65 15.24
C SER A 40 -2.62 -12.69 14.69
N PHE A 41 -2.79 -12.76 13.37
CA PHE A 41 -4.10 -12.91 12.73
C PHE A 41 -4.76 -14.24 13.11
N PHE A 42 -4.04 -15.36 12.97
CA PHE A 42 -4.58 -16.67 13.33
C PHE A 42 -4.93 -16.75 14.82
N ASP A 43 -4.07 -16.24 15.71
CA ASP A 43 -4.35 -16.19 17.16
C ASP A 43 -5.61 -15.36 17.47
N MET A 44 -5.80 -14.23 16.79
CA MET A 44 -6.96 -13.33 16.96
C MET A 44 -8.28 -13.92 16.45
N MET A 45 -8.21 -14.73 15.38
CA MET A 45 -9.37 -15.40 14.81
C MET A 45 -9.73 -16.69 15.54
N HIS A 46 -8.75 -17.34 16.18
CA HIS A 46 -8.98 -18.51 17.02
C HIS A 46 -9.57 -18.14 18.39
N SER A 47 -9.16 -16.99 18.94
CA SER A 47 -9.66 -16.49 20.22
C SER A 47 -10.95 -15.68 20.06
N GLY A 48 -11.88 -15.84 21.02
CA GLY A 48 -13.07 -15.00 21.12
C GLY A 48 -12.74 -13.52 21.38
N PRO A 49 -13.66 -12.58 21.11
CA PRO A 49 -14.98 -12.76 20.50
C PRO A 49 -14.89 -13.02 18.98
N HIS A 50 -15.97 -13.49 18.35
CA HIS A 50 -16.01 -13.63 16.89
C HIS A 50 -15.84 -12.25 16.23
N LYS A 51 -14.90 -12.12 15.30
CA LYS A 51 -14.58 -10.86 14.62
C LYS A 51 -15.40 -10.76 13.33
N LEU A 52 -16.03 -9.61 13.10
CA LEU A 52 -16.92 -9.39 11.94
C LEU A 52 -16.19 -8.76 10.75
N MET A 53 -15.21 -7.91 11.02
CA MET A 53 -14.49 -7.13 10.02
C MET A 53 -13.02 -7.06 10.42
N LEU A 54 -12.15 -7.09 9.41
CA LEU A 54 -10.73 -6.85 9.58
C LEU A 54 -10.40 -5.46 9.03
N PHE A 55 -9.62 -4.69 9.78
CA PHE A 55 -9.24 -3.31 9.46
C PHE A 55 -7.72 -3.22 9.50
N GLY A 56 -7.07 -3.26 8.33
CA GLY A 56 -5.61 -3.27 8.21
C GLY A 56 -5.13 -3.96 6.92
N ALA A 57 -3.83 -4.19 6.69
CA ALA A 57 -2.67 -3.68 7.43
C ALA A 57 -1.95 -2.58 6.62
N ALA A 58 -1.03 -1.87 7.25
CA ALA A 58 -0.29 -0.78 6.60
C ALA A 58 0.76 -1.27 5.60
N CYS A 59 1.34 -2.45 5.84
CA CYS A 59 2.41 -3.02 5.02
C CYS A 59 1.86 -4.05 4.02
N THR A 60 2.24 -3.91 2.74
CA THR A 60 1.75 -4.77 1.65
C THR A 60 2.05 -6.25 1.89
N HIS A 61 3.29 -6.60 2.27
CA HIS A 61 3.72 -7.98 2.50
C HIS A 61 3.08 -8.66 3.72
N VAL A 62 2.53 -7.88 4.64
CA VAL A 62 1.71 -8.38 5.75
C VAL A 62 0.24 -8.53 5.30
N THR A 63 -0.26 -7.54 4.57
CA THR A 63 -1.66 -7.49 4.13
C THR A 63 -1.98 -8.59 3.13
N ASP A 64 -1.09 -8.87 2.18
CA ASP A 64 -1.31 -9.85 1.11
C ASP A 64 -1.68 -11.26 1.61
N PRO A 65 -0.88 -11.91 2.49
CA PRO A 65 -1.23 -13.23 3.00
C PRO A 65 -2.48 -13.21 3.89
N ILE A 66 -2.66 -12.17 4.72
CA ILE A 66 -3.81 -12.04 5.62
C ILE A 66 -5.11 -11.85 4.81
N ALA A 67 -5.11 -10.99 3.79
CA ALA A 67 -6.25 -10.76 2.91
C ALA A 67 -6.60 -12.01 2.08
N LYS A 68 -5.61 -12.85 1.73
CA LYS A 68 -5.88 -14.14 1.09
C LYS A 68 -6.50 -15.14 2.07
N ALA A 69 -5.97 -15.21 3.29
CA ALA A 69 -6.44 -16.14 4.32
C ALA A 69 -7.81 -15.77 4.88
N SER A 70 -8.13 -14.48 5.00
CA SER A 70 -9.38 -13.98 5.62
C SER A 70 -10.64 -14.40 4.87
N LYS A 71 -10.51 -14.86 3.61
CA LYS A 71 -11.58 -15.52 2.84
C LYS A 71 -12.19 -16.70 3.58
N HIS A 72 -11.39 -17.44 4.34
CA HIS A 72 -11.84 -18.64 5.06
C HIS A 72 -12.70 -18.33 6.29
N TRP A 73 -12.69 -17.08 6.77
CA TRP A 73 -13.55 -16.60 7.86
C TRP A 73 -14.67 -15.68 7.38
N HIS A 74 -14.88 -15.59 6.06
CA HIS A 74 -15.88 -14.70 5.43
C HIS A 74 -15.77 -13.24 5.88
N LEU A 75 -14.54 -12.78 6.19
CA LEU A 75 -14.30 -11.41 6.63
C LEU A 75 -14.26 -10.44 5.45
N THR A 76 -14.74 -9.22 5.69
CA THR A 76 -14.64 -8.11 4.73
C THR A 76 -13.23 -7.50 4.73
N GLN A 77 -12.28 -8.18 4.09
CA GLN A 77 -10.94 -7.64 3.74
C GLN A 77 -10.26 -8.46 2.63
N ALA A 78 -11.03 -9.15 1.78
CA ALA A 78 -10.50 -10.08 0.80
C ALA A 78 -11.31 -10.01 -0.48
N PHE A 79 -10.68 -9.94 -1.65
CA PHE A 79 -11.40 -9.92 -2.94
C PHE A 79 -12.39 -11.09 -3.05
N PRO A 80 -13.69 -10.84 -3.29
CA PRO A 80 -14.28 -9.58 -3.78
C PRO A 80 -14.58 -8.48 -2.73
N ASN A 81 -14.55 -8.78 -1.45
CA ASN A 81 -14.81 -7.87 -0.32
C ASN A 81 -13.57 -7.09 0.19
N PHE A 82 -12.64 -6.74 -0.70
CA PHE A 82 -11.47 -5.91 -0.34
C PHE A 82 -11.75 -4.45 -0.67
N PHE A 83 -11.75 -3.60 0.36
CA PHE A 83 -11.97 -2.17 0.23
C PHE A 83 -10.77 -1.39 0.78
N ARG A 84 -10.44 -0.27 0.15
CA ARG A 84 -9.40 0.66 0.62
C ARG A 84 -9.86 2.10 0.39
N ILE A 85 -9.50 2.97 1.33
CA ILE A 85 -9.78 4.41 1.25
C ILE A 85 -8.66 5.13 0.48
N VAL A 86 -7.43 4.62 0.58
CA VAL A 86 -6.27 5.19 -0.10
C VAL A 86 -6.28 4.77 -1.58
N PRO A 87 -6.11 5.71 -2.53
CA PRO A 87 -6.04 5.39 -3.96
C PRO A 87 -4.83 4.48 -4.27
N SER A 88 -4.92 3.69 -5.33
CA SER A 88 -3.73 3.01 -5.87
C SER A 88 -2.76 3.97 -6.54
N GLU A 89 -1.51 3.53 -6.67
CA GLU A 89 -0.51 4.14 -7.56
C GLU A 89 -1.02 4.42 -8.98
N ASN A 90 -1.92 3.59 -9.51
CA ASN A 90 -2.53 3.82 -10.83
C ASN A 90 -3.33 5.13 -10.93
N ALA A 91 -3.83 5.66 -9.80
CA ALA A 91 -4.53 6.94 -9.77
C ALA A 91 -3.62 8.11 -10.18
N PHE A 92 -2.30 7.96 -10.04
CA PHE A 92 -1.32 8.96 -10.48
C PHE A 92 -1.06 8.95 -11.99
N ASN A 93 -1.46 7.90 -12.73
CA ASN A 93 -1.20 7.85 -14.17
C ASN A 93 -1.98 8.90 -14.95
N VAL A 94 -3.23 9.18 -14.56
CA VAL A 94 -4.06 10.22 -15.20
C VAL A 94 -3.41 11.61 -15.07
N PRO A 95 -3.06 12.12 -13.88
CA PRO A 95 -2.41 13.41 -13.76
C PRO A 95 -1.02 13.44 -14.42
N ARG A 96 -0.25 12.33 -14.39
CA ARG A 96 1.02 12.22 -15.14
C ARG A 96 0.80 12.44 -16.63
N ILE A 97 -0.17 11.75 -17.25
CA ILE A 97 -0.48 11.91 -18.67
C ILE A 97 -0.91 13.35 -19.00
N ARG A 98 -1.78 13.94 -18.16
CA ARG A 98 -2.22 15.34 -18.35
C ARG A 98 -1.05 16.33 -18.29
N LEU A 99 -0.09 16.09 -17.41
CA LEU A 99 1.13 16.90 -17.33
C LEU A 99 1.98 16.77 -18.61
N LEU A 100 2.20 15.54 -19.09
CA LEU A 100 2.95 15.30 -20.33
C LEU A 100 2.29 15.99 -21.53
N GLN A 101 0.95 15.91 -21.63
CA GLN A 101 0.17 16.56 -22.69
C GLN A 101 0.28 18.09 -22.63
N HIS A 102 0.25 18.69 -21.43
CA HIS A 102 0.32 20.13 -21.27
C HIS A 102 1.63 20.72 -21.82
N PHE A 103 2.75 20.00 -21.67
CA PHE A 103 4.07 20.42 -22.15
C PHE A 103 4.47 19.81 -23.52
N ASN A 104 3.55 19.13 -24.21
CA ASN A 104 3.81 18.43 -25.48
C ASN A 104 4.97 17.42 -25.41
N TRP A 105 5.14 16.76 -24.27
CA TRP A 105 6.18 15.75 -24.08
C TRP A 105 5.73 14.39 -24.61
N THR A 106 6.39 13.92 -25.67
CA THR A 106 6.02 12.66 -26.37
C THR A 106 6.94 11.48 -26.07
N ARG A 107 8.14 11.72 -25.51
CA ARG A 107 9.14 10.70 -25.18
C ARG A 107 9.50 10.77 -23.71
N VAL A 108 9.23 9.67 -22.99
CA VAL A 108 9.55 9.52 -21.56
C VAL A 108 10.25 8.19 -21.31
N GLY A 109 11.18 8.16 -20.36
CA GLY A 109 11.70 6.93 -19.78
C GLY A 109 11.07 6.68 -18.42
N THR A 110 10.98 5.42 -18.03
CA THR A 110 10.44 5.02 -16.74
C THR A 110 11.48 4.22 -15.97
N LEU A 111 11.60 4.50 -14.67
CA LEU A 111 12.51 3.80 -13.77
C LEU A 111 11.74 3.27 -12.56
N TYR A 112 11.72 1.95 -12.39
CA TYR A 112 11.02 1.30 -11.29
C TYR A 112 11.96 0.42 -10.48
N GLN A 113 11.77 0.45 -9.15
CA GLN A 113 12.44 -0.47 -8.24
C GLN A 113 11.76 -1.85 -8.25
N ASN A 114 12.55 -2.91 -8.10
CA ASN A 114 12.05 -4.27 -7.98
C ASN A 114 11.45 -4.57 -6.58
N GLU A 115 10.32 -3.92 -6.26
CA GLU A 115 9.48 -4.26 -5.11
C GLU A 115 8.04 -4.51 -5.57
N PRO A 116 7.27 -5.39 -4.88
CA PRO A 116 5.88 -5.67 -5.22
C PRO A 116 4.98 -4.42 -5.31
N ARG A 117 5.34 -3.36 -4.57
CA ARG A 117 4.65 -2.07 -4.59
C ARG A 117 4.82 -1.30 -5.90
N TYR A 118 5.93 -1.52 -6.62
CA TYR A 118 6.32 -0.76 -7.82
C TYR A 118 6.40 -1.62 -9.08
N ALA A 119 5.79 -2.81 -9.08
CA ALA A 119 5.99 -3.83 -10.11
C ALA A 119 5.48 -3.45 -11.52
N LEU A 120 6.31 -2.71 -12.27
CA LEU A 120 6.33 -2.61 -13.73
C LEU A 120 7.79 -2.33 -14.16
N SER A 121 8.40 -3.18 -15.01
CA SER A 121 9.77 -3.05 -15.57
C SER A 121 10.95 -2.97 -14.58
N PHE A 122 11.76 -4.02 -14.51
CA PHE A 122 12.73 -4.22 -13.44
C PHE A 122 14.13 -3.62 -13.74
N ALA A 123 14.57 -2.71 -12.87
CA ALA A 123 15.99 -2.44 -12.65
C ALA A 123 16.43 -3.14 -11.36
N THR A 124 17.35 -4.10 -11.44
CA THR A 124 18.01 -4.68 -10.27
C THR A 124 19.13 -3.79 -9.75
N GLU A 125 19.68 -2.95 -10.62
CA GLU A 125 20.81 -2.07 -10.33
C GLU A 125 20.58 -0.68 -10.92
N VAL A 126 20.76 0.35 -10.08
CA VAL A 126 20.58 1.76 -10.43
C VAL A 126 21.49 2.17 -11.59
N ARG A 127 22.78 1.82 -11.53
CA ARG A 127 23.80 2.20 -12.52
C ARG A 127 23.42 1.73 -13.92
N THR A 128 23.17 0.43 -14.05
CA THR A 128 22.79 -0.17 -15.34
C THR A 128 21.52 0.47 -15.91
N ALA A 129 20.54 0.79 -15.07
CA ALA A 129 19.32 1.44 -15.52
C ALA A 129 19.54 2.89 -15.98
N LEU A 130 20.34 3.67 -15.24
CA LEU A 130 20.71 5.03 -15.62
C LEU A 130 21.53 5.07 -16.91
N SER A 131 22.49 4.14 -17.08
CA SER A 131 23.27 4.03 -18.32
C SER A 131 22.36 3.80 -19.53
N LYS A 132 21.38 2.89 -19.43
CA LYS A 132 20.41 2.66 -20.53
C LYS A 132 19.55 3.88 -20.84
N LEU A 133 19.16 4.66 -19.83
CA LEU A 133 18.41 5.90 -20.04
C LEU A 133 19.29 6.96 -20.73
N LYS A 134 20.57 7.04 -20.36
CA LYS A 134 21.56 7.94 -20.95
C LYS A 134 21.90 7.56 -22.40
N GLU A 135 22.14 6.29 -22.69
CA GLU A 135 22.39 5.75 -24.03
C GLU A 135 21.23 6.05 -25.00
N LYS A 136 20.00 5.99 -24.49
CA LYS A 136 18.79 6.31 -25.26
C LYS A 136 18.46 7.81 -25.27
N ASP A 137 19.33 8.69 -24.79
CA ASP A 137 19.10 10.14 -24.74
C ASP A 137 17.72 10.50 -24.15
N VAL A 138 17.35 9.86 -23.04
CA VAL A 138 16.08 10.15 -22.35
C VAL A 138 16.22 11.42 -21.53
N ARG A 139 15.32 12.38 -21.74
CA ARG A 139 15.32 13.69 -21.05
C ARG A 139 14.22 13.86 -19.99
N ILE A 140 13.19 13.03 -20.04
CA ILE A 140 12.07 13.04 -19.10
C ILE A 140 11.97 11.66 -18.49
N ILE A 141 12.10 11.58 -17.16
CA ILE A 141 12.15 10.32 -16.42
C ILE A 141 11.00 10.29 -15.41
N LEU A 142 10.19 9.23 -15.45
CA LEU A 142 9.18 8.92 -14.45
C LEU A 142 9.72 7.85 -13.50
N GLY A 143 10.00 8.25 -12.26
CA GLY A 143 10.58 7.39 -11.23
C GLY A 143 9.54 6.85 -10.25
N ASN A 144 9.59 5.55 -9.98
CA ASN A 144 8.76 4.84 -9.00
C ASN A 144 9.66 3.93 -8.13
N PHE A 145 10.13 4.47 -7.01
CA PHE A 145 11.08 3.81 -6.11
C PHE A 145 11.00 4.42 -4.71
N ASN A 146 11.54 3.71 -3.71
CA ASN A 146 11.56 4.19 -2.32
C ASN A 146 12.65 5.27 -2.08
N GLU A 147 12.65 5.85 -0.88
CA GLU A 147 13.58 6.91 -0.47
C GLU A 147 15.06 6.47 -0.57
N THR A 148 15.37 5.24 -0.18
CA THR A 148 16.73 4.70 -0.24
C THR A 148 17.24 4.61 -1.68
N TRP A 149 16.39 4.19 -2.62
CA TRP A 149 16.72 4.17 -4.04
C TRP A 149 16.84 5.58 -4.61
N ALA A 150 15.99 6.51 -4.17
CA ALA A 150 16.05 7.91 -4.61
C ALA A 150 17.44 8.52 -4.31
N LEU A 151 17.96 8.34 -3.10
CA LEU A 151 19.29 8.80 -2.72
C LEU A 151 20.38 8.24 -3.65
N ARG A 152 20.34 6.93 -3.92
CA ARG A 152 21.32 6.28 -4.81
C ARG A 152 21.21 6.78 -6.25
N ILE A 153 20.00 6.93 -6.77
CA ILE A 153 19.77 7.44 -8.13
C ILE A 153 20.32 8.86 -8.26
N PHE A 154 20.02 9.74 -7.31
CA PHE A 154 20.50 11.13 -7.38
C PHE A 154 22.03 11.21 -7.23
N CYS A 155 22.66 10.35 -6.43
CA CYS A 155 24.12 10.27 -6.35
C CYS A 155 24.76 9.79 -7.67
N GLU A 156 24.15 8.82 -8.36
CA GLU A 156 24.69 8.26 -9.61
C GLU A 156 24.36 9.10 -10.85
N ALA A 157 23.39 10.01 -10.75
CA ALA A 157 22.99 10.90 -11.84
C ALA A 157 23.81 12.20 -11.93
N TYR A 158 24.49 12.59 -10.84
CA TYR A 158 25.41 13.73 -10.79
C TYR A 158 26.76 13.37 -11.39
#